data_AF-A0A8S8XKH5-F1
#
_entry.id   AF-A0A8S8XKH5-F1
#
_cell.length_a   1.000
_cell.length_b   1.000
_cell.length_c   1.000
_cell.angle_alpha   90.00
_cell.angle_beta   90.00
_cell.angle_gamma   90.00
#
_symmetry.space_group_name_H-M   'P 1'
#
loop_
_entity.id
_entity.type
_entity.pdbx_description
1 polymer ?
#
loop_
_entity_poly.entity_id
_entity_poly.type
_entity_poly.pdbx_seq_one_letter_code
_entity_poly.pdbx_strand_id
1 'polypeptide(L)'
;MPIRAPEIDDEGLLARYPFLPQGRSFIREMLEENGITVEDLIEAPWLEDVRVRGRLRLVDSVLQQEDAASSSTIDLSTDVGRMTETLSFLHAMLVVCASFDERLLSRWIEGESSRADKLLGMDSKNFNLLSSSFLSDIVVETNSEGSEIYWIPMVDFIELSPKISGKYWRLVNRPLRDGWVCLDSGAGETGRERASRLIKERVRESLKVSCEDRISRMDDEFAAKFADPVERITGLLSERVKEEMPMTAAIRDDWPPCFESAVSELNQGVNVNHVGRVFLAAFSRSIGLQQEQACNFFSNAPDYDADTTSYQVGQIYEREYTPHGCSSLKTNARCPVQIGEDPLCDQEWLTHPLKYIRAKQRRRYGSSNAESDGDADDSNSDSANSS
;
A
#
# COMPACT_ATOMS: atom_id res chain seq x y z
N MET A 1 -1.89 -14.42 -16.61
CA MET A 1 -0.91 -15.43 -16.12
C MET A 1 -0.79 -16.53 -17.16
N PRO A 2 0.38 -17.17 -17.29
CA PRO A 2 0.56 -18.29 -18.21
C PRO A 2 -0.40 -19.43 -17.86
N ILE A 3 -0.84 -20.18 -18.88
CA ILE A 3 -1.75 -21.33 -18.70
C ILE A 3 -1.07 -22.43 -17.86
N ARG A 4 0.26 -22.56 -18.00
CA ARG A 4 1.08 -23.48 -17.22
C ARG A 4 2.38 -22.78 -16.86
N ALA A 5 2.63 -22.62 -15.56
CA ALA A 5 3.89 -22.07 -15.07
C ALA A 5 5.03 -23.09 -15.29
N PRO A 6 6.29 -22.64 -15.48
CA PRO A 6 7.44 -23.54 -15.62
C PRO A 6 7.71 -24.30 -14.31
N GLU A 7 8.36 -25.46 -14.42
CA GLU A 7 8.91 -26.16 -13.26
C GLU A 7 10.22 -25.47 -12.84
N ILE A 8 10.40 -25.27 -11.53
CA ILE A 8 11.60 -24.67 -10.93
C ILE A 8 12.07 -25.63 -9.85
N ASP A 9 13.16 -26.35 -10.10
CA ASP A 9 13.71 -27.34 -9.17
C ASP A 9 14.74 -26.73 -8.20
N ASP A 10 15.19 -25.50 -8.45
CA ASP A 10 16.17 -24.82 -7.60
C ASP A 10 15.47 -24.30 -6.33
N GLU A 11 15.64 -25.04 -5.23
CA GLU A 11 15.13 -24.66 -3.91
C GLU A 11 15.65 -23.30 -3.44
N GLY A 12 16.87 -22.92 -3.81
CA GLY A 12 17.45 -21.61 -3.46
C GLY A 12 16.70 -20.47 -4.13
N LEU A 13 16.30 -20.65 -5.39
CA LEU A 13 15.42 -19.71 -6.09
C LEU A 13 14.03 -19.67 -5.47
N LEU A 14 13.42 -20.82 -5.18
CA LEU A 14 12.09 -20.88 -4.55
C LEU A 14 12.09 -20.22 -3.16
N ALA A 15 13.15 -20.39 -2.38
CA ALA A 15 13.32 -19.72 -1.10
C ALA A 15 13.54 -18.21 -1.23
N ARG A 16 14.27 -17.78 -2.27
CA ARG A 16 14.50 -16.35 -2.55
C ARG A 16 13.24 -15.64 -3.05
N TYR A 17 12.38 -16.35 -3.77
CA TYR A 17 11.16 -15.83 -4.39
C TYR A 17 9.92 -16.63 -3.94
N PRO A 18 9.57 -16.60 -2.64
CA PRO A 18 8.50 -17.44 -2.09
C PRO A 18 7.09 -17.04 -2.59
N PHE A 19 6.96 -15.86 -3.20
CA PHE A 19 5.74 -15.34 -3.81
C PHE A 19 5.47 -15.90 -5.22
N LEU A 20 6.38 -16.70 -5.78
CA LEU A 20 6.17 -17.39 -7.05
C LEU A 20 4.94 -18.32 -6.97
N PRO A 21 4.23 -18.56 -8.10
CA PRO A 21 3.16 -19.57 -8.14
C PRO A 21 3.60 -20.95 -7.62
N GLN A 22 4.84 -21.34 -7.91
CA GLN A 22 5.49 -22.58 -7.46
C GLN A 22 5.91 -22.51 -5.97
N GLY A 23 6.06 -21.32 -5.39
CA GLY A 23 6.44 -21.14 -4.00
C GLY A 23 5.43 -21.75 -3.02
N ARG A 24 4.15 -21.87 -3.40
CA ARG A 24 3.13 -22.49 -2.55
C ARG A 24 3.38 -23.97 -2.29
N SER A 25 3.76 -24.75 -3.31
CA SER A 25 4.09 -26.17 -3.13
C SER A 25 5.37 -26.31 -2.31
N PHE A 26 6.38 -25.50 -2.61
CA PHE A 26 7.64 -25.49 -1.87
C PHE A 26 7.49 -25.17 -0.38
N ILE A 27 6.72 -24.11 -0.03
CA ILE A 27 6.41 -23.78 1.36
C ILE A 27 5.73 -24.96 2.06
N ARG A 28 4.83 -25.66 1.36
CA ARG A 28 4.10 -26.79 1.93
C ARG A 28 5.01 -27.99 2.15
N GLU A 29 5.83 -28.36 1.17
CA GLU A 29 6.81 -29.43 1.28
C GLU A 29 7.78 -29.15 2.43
N MET A 30 8.26 -27.92 2.55
CA MET A 30 9.14 -27.50 3.62
C MET A 30 8.51 -27.63 5.03
N LEU A 31 7.22 -27.32 5.18
CA LEU A 31 6.50 -27.54 6.43
C LEU A 31 6.36 -29.04 6.73
N GLU A 32 6.01 -29.84 5.73
CA GLU A 32 5.79 -31.29 5.87
C GLU A 32 7.10 -32.04 6.20
N GLU A 33 8.20 -31.75 5.52
CA GLU A 33 9.52 -32.39 5.72
C GLU A 33 10.10 -32.11 7.10
N ASN A 34 9.89 -30.90 7.61
CA ASN A 34 10.39 -30.48 8.92
C ASN A 34 9.38 -30.75 10.06
N GLY A 35 8.21 -31.30 9.75
CA GLY A 35 7.15 -31.56 10.73
C GLY A 35 6.64 -30.29 11.43
N ILE A 36 6.65 -29.15 10.73
CA ILE A 36 6.27 -27.84 11.26
C ILE A 36 4.78 -27.61 11.02
N THR A 37 4.03 -27.44 12.09
CA THR A 37 2.65 -26.98 12.02
C THR A 37 2.59 -25.45 11.92
N VAL A 38 1.42 -24.91 11.56
CA VAL A 38 1.28 -23.44 11.49
C VAL A 38 1.34 -22.83 12.89
N GLU A 39 0.90 -23.57 13.92
CA GLU A 39 1.06 -23.23 15.34
C GLU A 39 2.53 -23.12 15.76
N ASP A 40 3.40 -24.02 15.26
CA ASP A 40 4.82 -23.99 15.58
C ASP A 40 5.50 -22.69 15.10
N LEU A 41 5.04 -22.12 13.97
CA LEU A 41 5.53 -20.81 13.49
C LEU A 41 5.24 -19.67 14.46
N ILE A 42 4.32 -19.85 15.41
CA ILE A 42 3.93 -18.86 16.41
C ILE A 42 4.70 -19.10 17.71
N GLU A 43 4.73 -20.34 18.20
CA GLU A 43 5.15 -20.64 19.58
C GLU A 43 6.49 -21.38 19.67
N ALA A 44 6.89 -22.13 18.64
CA ALA A 44 8.04 -23.03 18.77
C ALA A 44 9.33 -22.23 19.01
N PRO A 45 10.09 -22.49 20.09
CA PRO A 45 11.28 -21.70 20.42
C PRO A 45 12.38 -21.75 19.36
N TRP A 46 12.52 -22.88 18.68
CA TRP A 46 13.54 -23.09 17.64
C TRP A 46 13.23 -22.37 16.32
N LEU A 47 12.02 -21.82 16.16
CA LEU A 47 11.60 -20.99 15.02
C LEU A 47 11.66 -19.48 15.33
N GLU A 48 12.32 -19.08 16.42
CA GLU A 48 12.44 -17.66 16.77
C GLU A 48 13.12 -16.85 15.66
N ASP A 49 14.17 -17.38 15.02
CA ASP A 49 14.84 -16.68 13.91
C ASP A 49 13.90 -16.42 12.72
N VAL A 50 12.97 -17.35 12.46
CA VAL A 50 11.93 -17.21 11.45
C VAL A 50 10.97 -16.07 11.82
N ARG A 51 10.54 -16.00 13.08
CA ARG A 51 9.67 -14.93 13.59
C ARG A 51 10.35 -13.58 13.60
N VAL A 52 11.61 -13.51 14.04
CA VAL A 52 12.43 -12.30 14.03
C VAL A 52 12.57 -11.79 12.60
N ARG A 53 12.91 -12.67 11.65
CA ARG A 53 13.02 -12.32 10.23
C ARG A 53 11.68 -11.87 9.65
N GLY A 54 10.58 -12.56 9.99
CA GLY A 54 9.24 -12.21 9.55
C GLY A 54 8.81 -10.85 10.07
N ARG A 55 9.09 -10.55 11.35
CA ARG A 55 8.86 -9.23 11.96
C ARG A 55 9.67 -8.15 11.26
N LEU A 56 10.93 -8.40 10.93
CA LEU A 56 11.74 -7.45 10.15
C LEU A 56 11.11 -7.16 8.78
N ARG A 57 10.63 -8.18 8.05
CA ARG A 57 9.91 -7.98 6.77
C ARG A 57 8.67 -7.11 6.92
N LEU A 58 7.91 -7.30 8.01
CA LEU A 58 6.72 -6.50 8.32
C LEU A 58 7.11 -5.05 8.62
N VAL A 59 8.13 -4.84 9.45
CA VAL A 59 8.65 -3.51 9.79
C VAL A 59 9.18 -2.81 8.54
N ASP A 60 9.98 -3.46 7.71
CA ASP A 60 10.52 -2.91 6.46
C ASP A 60 9.38 -2.45 5.53
N SER A 61 8.31 -3.25 5.44
CA SER A 61 7.12 -2.91 4.66
C SER A 61 6.34 -1.74 5.27
N VAL A 62 6.21 -1.70 6.60
CA VAL A 62 5.54 -0.62 7.32
C VAL A 62 6.32 0.67 7.28
N LEU A 63 7.67 0.63 7.26
CA LEU A 63 8.58 1.77 7.19
C LEU A 63 8.93 2.18 5.75
N GLN A 64 8.56 1.38 4.74
CA GLN A 64 8.90 1.61 3.34
C GLN A 64 10.39 1.94 3.15
N GLN A 65 11.26 1.30 3.95
CA GLN A 65 12.70 1.50 3.84
C GLN A 65 13.16 0.85 2.53
N GLU A 66 13.38 1.70 1.53
CA GLU A 66 13.79 1.27 0.19
C GLU A 66 15.18 0.60 0.21
N ASP A 67 16.04 0.96 1.15
CA ASP A 67 17.44 0.50 1.21
C ASP A 67 17.65 -0.81 1.98
N ALA A 68 16.61 -1.39 2.59
CA ALA A 68 16.75 -2.65 3.34
C ALA A 68 16.87 -3.90 2.43
N ALA A 69 16.64 -3.75 1.12
CA ALA A 69 16.70 -4.84 0.14
C ALA A 69 18.08 -5.51 0.04
N SER A 70 19.14 -4.86 0.51
CA SER A 70 20.52 -5.34 0.51
C SER A 70 20.97 -5.97 1.84
N SER A 71 20.13 -6.03 2.88
CA SER A 71 20.56 -6.34 4.25
C SER A 71 19.90 -7.56 4.90
N SER A 72 19.64 -8.63 4.15
CA SER A 72 19.51 -9.97 4.77
C SER A 72 20.55 -10.91 4.22
N THR A 73 21.67 -10.98 4.94
CA THR A 73 22.79 -11.92 4.80
C THR A 73 22.37 -13.34 5.21
N ILE A 74 21.24 -13.83 4.70
CA ILE A 74 20.86 -15.23 4.90
C ILE A 74 21.52 -16.04 3.80
N ASP A 75 22.33 -17.01 4.21
CA ASP A 75 22.98 -17.93 3.28
C ASP A 75 21.97 -18.97 2.77
N LEU A 76 21.40 -18.69 1.60
CA LEU A 76 20.45 -19.56 0.91
C LEU A 76 21.08 -20.87 0.39
N SER A 77 22.41 -21.02 0.46
CA SER A 77 23.04 -22.32 0.16
C SER A 77 22.77 -23.36 1.26
N THR A 78 22.41 -22.91 2.46
CA THR A 78 22.10 -23.79 3.60
C THR A 78 20.60 -24.08 3.69
N ASP A 79 20.23 -25.29 4.10
CA ASP A 79 18.83 -25.70 4.30
C ASP A 79 18.13 -24.81 5.34
N VAL A 80 18.85 -24.49 6.43
CA VAL A 80 18.37 -23.58 7.48
C VAL A 80 18.13 -22.17 6.94
N GLY A 81 19.00 -21.67 6.05
CA GLY A 81 18.84 -20.38 5.42
C GLY A 81 17.63 -20.34 4.48
N ARG A 82 17.45 -21.37 3.62
CA ARG A 82 16.27 -21.51 2.76
C ARG A 82 14.99 -21.57 3.58
N MET A 83 15.01 -22.36 4.66
CA MET A 83 13.88 -22.48 5.58
C MET A 83 13.54 -21.15 6.25
N THR A 84 14.55 -20.44 6.77
CA THR A 84 14.35 -19.15 7.44
C THR A 84 13.77 -18.11 6.50
N GLU A 85 14.29 -18.01 5.27
CA GLU A 85 13.80 -17.03 4.30
C GLU A 85 12.37 -17.36 3.83
N THR A 86 12.05 -18.64 3.62
CA THR A 86 10.74 -19.08 3.13
C THR A 86 9.67 -18.96 4.20
N LEU A 87 9.92 -19.50 5.39
CA LEU A 87 8.94 -19.50 6.47
C LEU A 87 8.75 -18.13 7.10
N SER A 88 9.74 -17.23 7.02
CA SER A 88 9.55 -15.85 7.50
C SER A 88 8.63 -15.04 6.58
N PHE A 89 8.63 -15.32 5.28
CA PHE A 89 7.62 -14.80 4.35
C PHE A 89 6.22 -15.32 4.71
N LEU A 90 6.08 -16.64 4.95
CA LEU A 90 4.81 -17.23 5.36
C LEU A 90 4.32 -16.64 6.69
N HIS A 91 5.19 -16.54 7.69
CA HIS A 91 4.86 -15.96 8.99
C HIS A 91 4.38 -14.51 8.86
N ALA A 92 5.11 -13.66 8.11
CA ALA A 92 4.71 -12.28 7.86
C ALA A 92 3.33 -12.20 7.17
N MET A 93 3.10 -13.02 6.14
CA MET A 93 1.82 -13.10 5.45
C MET A 93 0.68 -13.50 6.39
N LEU A 94 0.89 -14.48 7.27
CA LEU A 94 -0.11 -14.94 8.24
C LEU A 94 -0.45 -13.85 9.27
N VAL A 95 0.56 -13.17 9.83
CA VAL A 95 0.35 -12.04 10.77
C VAL A 95 -0.51 -10.96 10.11
N VAL A 96 -0.21 -10.60 8.87
CA VAL A 96 -0.95 -9.56 8.14
C VAL A 96 -2.38 -10.01 7.84
N CYS A 97 -2.58 -11.27 7.44
CA CYS A 97 -3.93 -11.82 7.23
C CYS A 97 -4.74 -11.85 8.53
N ALA A 98 -4.12 -12.25 9.64
CA ALA A 98 -4.75 -12.31 10.97
C ALA A 98 -5.07 -10.93 11.55
N SER A 99 -4.43 -9.86 11.06
CA SER A 99 -4.74 -8.49 11.49
C SER A 99 -6.11 -7.98 11.02
N PHE A 100 -6.66 -8.56 9.96
CA PHE A 100 -7.83 -8.06 9.24
C PHE A 100 -7.79 -6.55 8.88
N ASP A 101 -6.60 -5.94 8.87
CA ASP A 101 -6.39 -4.53 8.50
C ASP A 101 -5.96 -4.43 7.03
N GLU A 102 -6.88 -3.98 6.17
CA GLU A 102 -6.65 -3.79 4.73
C GLU A 102 -5.48 -2.82 4.45
N ARG A 103 -5.21 -1.85 5.34
CA ARG A 103 -4.10 -0.90 5.18
C ARG A 103 -2.77 -1.58 5.45
N LEU A 104 -2.69 -2.36 6.52
CA LEU A 104 -1.50 -3.15 6.83
C LEU A 104 -1.22 -4.16 5.71
N LEU A 105 -2.27 -4.85 5.24
CA LEU A 105 -2.21 -5.76 4.10
C LEU A 105 -1.67 -5.08 2.84
N SER A 106 -2.25 -3.94 2.46
CA SER A 106 -1.84 -3.19 1.27
C SER A 106 -0.38 -2.71 1.38
N ARG A 107 0.06 -2.27 2.57
CA ARG A 107 1.46 -1.86 2.80
C ARG A 107 2.43 -3.03 2.71
N TRP A 108 2.09 -4.17 3.32
CA TRP A 108 2.92 -5.37 3.24
C TRP A 108 3.05 -5.87 1.79
N ILE A 109 1.95 -5.94 1.05
CA ILE A 109 1.94 -6.32 -0.37
C ILE A 109 2.80 -5.34 -1.20
N GLU A 110 2.73 -4.04 -0.95
CA GLU A 110 3.58 -3.06 -1.65
C GLU A 110 5.07 -3.23 -1.31
N GLY A 111 5.39 -3.52 -0.05
CA GLY A 111 6.75 -3.81 0.41
C GLY A 111 7.34 -5.06 -0.26
N GLU A 112 6.63 -6.18 -0.20
CA GLU A 112 7.10 -7.44 -0.81
C GLU A 112 7.15 -7.38 -2.33
N SER A 113 6.18 -6.73 -3.00
CA SER A 113 6.24 -6.54 -4.45
C SER A 113 7.37 -5.59 -4.88
N SER A 114 7.68 -4.54 -4.10
CA SER A 114 8.83 -3.66 -4.35
C SER A 114 10.16 -4.37 -4.14
N ARG A 115 10.23 -5.25 -3.13
CA ARG A 115 11.38 -6.12 -2.91
C ARG A 115 11.57 -7.09 -4.08
N ALA A 116 10.50 -7.69 -4.56
CA ALA A 116 10.51 -8.56 -5.74
C ALA A 116 11.06 -7.81 -6.96
N ASP A 117 10.60 -6.59 -7.21
CA ASP A 117 11.06 -5.75 -8.32
C ASP A 117 12.58 -5.51 -8.28
N LYS A 118 13.12 -5.14 -7.11
CA LYS A 118 14.57 -4.93 -6.95
C LYS A 118 15.36 -6.22 -7.18
N LEU A 119 14.92 -7.33 -6.58
CA LEU A 119 15.61 -8.61 -6.71
C LEU A 119 15.62 -9.11 -8.16
N LEU A 120 14.48 -9.05 -8.84
CA LEU A 120 14.33 -9.44 -10.24
C LEU A 120 15.14 -8.53 -11.17
N GLY A 121 15.13 -7.21 -10.94
CA GLY A 121 15.94 -6.26 -11.72
C GLY A 121 17.45 -6.55 -11.68
N MET A 122 17.94 -7.07 -10.54
CA MET A 122 19.34 -7.44 -10.37
C MET A 122 19.71 -8.85 -10.88
N ASP A 123 18.73 -9.76 -10.99
CA ASP A 123 18.97 -11.19 -11.26
C ASP A 123 18.97 -11.52 -12.76
N SER A 124 20.05 -11.16 -13.47
CA SER A 124 20.17 -11.41 -14.92
C SER A 124 20.06 -12.88 -15.30
N LYS A 125 20.61 -13.78 -14.49
CA LYS A 125 20.74 -15.21 -14.82
C LYS A 125 19.39 -15.91 -14.79
N ASN A 126 18.56 -15.61 -13.80
CA ASN A 126 17.30 -16.31 -13.59
C ASN A 126 16.07 -15.52 -14.09
N PHE A 127 16.26 -14.28 -14.56
CA PHE A 127 15.16 -13.39 -14.94
C PHE A 127 14.15 -14.03 -15.91
N ASN A 128 14.62 -14.71 -16.95
CA ASN A 128 13.74 -15.32 -17.96
C ASN A 128 12.88 -16.45 -17.34
N LEU A 129 13.50 -17.34 -16.56
CA LEU A 129 12.79 -18.41 -15.85
C LEU A 129 11.75 -17.84 -14.88
N LEU A 130 12.10 -16.83 -14.09
CA LEU A 130 11.21 -16.22 -13.10
C LEU A 130 10.06 -15.45 -13.78
N SER A 131 10.37 -14.70 -14.84
CA SER A 131 9.37 -13.91 -15.56
C SER A 131 8.36 -14.77 -16.30
N SER A 132 8.75 -15.93 -16.83
CA SER A 132 7.83 -16.89 -17.45
C SER A 132 6.85 -17.54 -16.46
N SER A 133 7.05 -17.38 -15.15
CA SER A 133 6.05 -17.76 -14.13
C SER A 133 4.92 -16.74 -14.00
N PHE A 134 5.16 -15.49 -14.42
CA PHE A 134 4.18 -14.41 -14.32
C PHE A 134 3.64 -13.97 -15.66
N LEU A 135 4.47 -13.84 -16.68
CA LEU A 135 4.12 -13.40 -18.03
C LEU A 135 3.75 -14.59 -18.92
N SER A 136 2.98 -14.37 -19.98
CA SER A 136 2.61 -15.43 -20.92
C SER A 136 3.82 -15.92 -21.72
N ASP A 137 4.74 -15.01 -22.03
CA ASP A 137 6.00 -15.30 -22.71
C ASP A 137 6.97 -14.09 -22.55
N ILE A 138 8.25 -14.28 -22.86
CA ILE A 138 9.26 -13.22 -22.87
C ILE A 138 10.39 -13.55 -23.85
N VAL A 139 10.74 -12.58 -24.70
CA VAL A 139 11.86 -12.71 -25.64
C VAL A 139 12.93 -11.70 -25.31
N VAL A 140 14.18 -12.15 -25.25
CA VAL A 140 15.34 -11.31 -24.99
C VAL A 140 16.18 -11.23 -26.26
N GLU A 141 16.41 -10.02 -26.74
CA GLU A 141 17.29 -9.74 -27.87
C GLU A 141 18.48 -8.91 -27.39
N THR A 142 19.66 -9.15 -27.94
CA THR A 142 20.83 -8.30 -27.67
C THR A 142 20.97 -7.27 -28.79
N ASN A 143 21.05 -5.99 -28.42
CA ASN A 143 21.27 -4.92 -29.40
C ASN A 143 22.73 -4.91 -29.90
N SER A 144 23.02 -4.08 -30.90
CA SER A 144 24.36 -3.89 -31.46
C SER A 144 25.40 -3.38 -30.46
N GLU A 145 24.96 -2.81 -29.33
CA GLU A 145 25.79 -2.27 -28.25
C GLU A 145 25.96 -3.27 -27.09
N GLY A 146 25.44 -4.49 -27.21
CA GLY A 146 25.52 -5.53 -26.18
C GLY A 146 24.47 -5.42 -25.06
N SER A 147 23.53 -4.49 -25.16
CA SER A 147 22.44 -4.32 -24.17
C SER A 147 21.28 -5.27 -24.45
N GLU A 148 20.72 -5.85 -23.38
CA GLU A 148 19.54 -6.70 -23.45
C GLU A 148 18.27 -5.87 -23.64
N ILE A 149 17.52 -6.18 -24.69
CA ILE A 149 16.19 -5.66 -25.01
C ILE A 149 15.18 -6.75 -24.69
N TYR A 150 14.15 -6.39 -23.92
CA TYR A 150 13.10 -7.32 -23.53
C TYR A 150 11.84 -7.06 -24.35
N TRP A 151 11.25 -8.13 -24.88
CA TRP A 151 10.01 -8.11 -25.64
C TRP A 151 8.96 -8.89 -24.87
N ILE A 152 7.84 -8.24 -24.59
CA ILE A 152 6.73 -8.82 -23.81
C ILE A 152 5.48 -8.89 -24.69
N PRO A 153 4.64 -9.94 -24.59
CA PRO A 153 3.38 -10.01 -25.30
C PRO A 153 2.51 -8.78 -25.03
N MET A 154 1.92 -8.23 -26.08
CA MET A 154 1.06 -7.04 -26.01
C MET A 154 -0.10 -7.23 -25.01
N VAL A 155 -0.63 -8.44 -24.89
CA VAL A 155 -1.71 -8.78 -23.95
C VAL A 155 -1.30 -8.54 -22.48
N ASP A 156 -0.14 -9.04 -22.06
CA ASP A 156 0.37 -8.82 -20.71
C ASP A 156 0.72 -7.34 -20.49
N PHE A 157 1.28 -6.68 -21.50
CA PHE A 157 1.61 -5.26 -21.39
C PHE A 157 0.36 -4.40 -21.20
N ILE A 158 -0.72 -4.61 -21.97
CA ILE A 158 -1.95 -3.83 -21.84
C ILE A 158 -2.65 -4.10 -20.50
N GLU A 159 -2.60 -5.33 -20.00
CA GLU A 159 -3.20 -5.70 -18.72
C GLU A 159 -2.49 -5.03 -17.54
N LEU A 160 -1.15 -5.03 -17.54
CA LEU A 160 -0.34 -4.64 -16.39
C LEU A 160 0.10 -3.16 -16.41
N SER A 161 0.38 -2.60 -17.58
CA SER A 161 0.90 -1.23 -17.71
C SER A 161 0.00 -0.10 -17.19
N PRO A 162 -1.35 -0.17 -17.21
CA PRO A 162 -2.21 0.92 -16.72
C PRO A 162 -2.04 1.24 -15.23
N LYS A 163 -1.54 0.27 -14.45
CA LYS A 163 -1.29 0.43 -13.02
C LYS A 163 0.04 1.16 -12.73
N ILE A 164 0.88 1.35 -13.76
CA ILE A 164 2.20 1.97 -13.65
C ILE A 164 2.16 3.40 -14.18
N SER A 165 2.65 4.35 -13.39
CA SER A 165 2.68 5.76 -13.76
C SER A 165 3.80 6.05 -14.77
N GLY A 166 3.51 6.90 -15.76
CA GLY A 166 4.51 7.44 -16.68
C GLY A 166 4.14 7.27 -18.15
N LYS A 167 4.59 8.21 -19.00
CA LYS A 167 4.31 8.18 -20.44
C LYS A 167 4.88 6.92 -21.12
N TYR A 168 5.97 6.37 -20.58
CA TYR A 168 6.61 5.15 -21.07
C TYR A 168 5.70 3.91 -21.08
N TRP A 169 4.74 3.85 -20.16
CA TRP A 169 3.84 2.70 -20.00
C TRP A 169 2.63 2.75 -20.93
N ARG A 170 2.47 3.82 -21.71
CA ARG A 170 1.39 3.91 -22.71
C ARG A 170 1.81 3.15 -23.97
N LEU A 171 1.00 2.18 -24.39
CA LEU A 171 1.26 1.36 -25.59
C LEU A 171 1.58 2.20 -26.84
N VAL A 172 0.90 3.34 -27.02
CA VAL A 172 1.11 4.27 -28.15
C VAL A 172 2.54 4.83 -28.24
N ASN A 173 3.28 4.81 -27.12
CA ASN A 173 4.65 5.32 -27.06
C ASN A 173 5.70 4.22 -27.22
N ARG A 174 5.30 3.00 -27.60
CA ARG A 174 6.16 1.82 -27.56
C ARG A 174 6.28 1.12 -28.91
N PRO A 175 7.49 0.69 -29.30
CA PRO A 175 7.66 -0.12 -30.49
C PRO A 175 6.91 -1.45 -30.32
N LEU A 176 6.12 -1.80 -31.34
CA LEU A 176 5.36 -3.04 -31.43
C LEU A 176 5.84 -3.82 -32.66
N ARG A 177 6.16 -5.10 -32.50
CA ARG A 177 6.53 -6.01 -33.60
C ARG A 177 5.79 -7.33 -33.43
N ASP A 178 4.95 -7.71 -34.40
CA ASP A 178 4.25 -9.00 -34.42
C ASP A 178 3.52 -9.37 -33.10
N GLY A 179 2.93 -8.38 -32.42
CA GLY A 179 2.24 -8.58 -31.14
C GLY A 179 3.13 -8.49 -29.89
N TRP A 180 4.39 -8.10 -30.05
CA TRP A 180 5.37 -7.93 -28.97
C TRP A 180 5.71 -6.46 -28.72
N VAL A 181 5.70 -6.04 -27.47
CA VAL A 181 6.03 -4.68 -27.03
C VAL A 181 7.48 -4.64 -26.54
N CYS A 182 8.30 -3.76 -27.13
CA CYS A 182 9.73 -3.66 -26.87
C CYS A 182 10.06 -2.80 -25.65
N LEU A 183 10.46 -3.39 -24.52
CA LEU A 183 11.10 -2.78 -23.35
C LEU A 183 12.61 -2.57 -23.57
N ASP A 184 12.92 -1.43 -24.15
CA ASP A 184 14.26 -0.86 -24.29
C ASP A 184 14.80 -0.31 -22.95
N SER A 185 16.11 -0.08 -22.87
CA SER A 185 16.74 0.67 -21.79
C SER A 185 16.55 2.19 -21.97
N GLY A 186 16.65 2.97 -20.90
CA GLY A 186 16.66 4.43 -21.00
C GLY A 186 16.44 5.14 -19.66
N ALA A 187 16.83 6.42 -19.61
CA ALA A 187 16.70 7.28 -18.42
C ALA A 187 17.31 6.67 -17.13
N GLY A 188 18.42 5.94 -17.27
CA GLY A 188 19.11 5.31 -16.14
C GLY A 188 18.57 3.92 -15.75
N GLU A 189 17.51 3.42 -16.40
CA GLU A 189 16.97 2.09 -16.17
C GLU A 189 17.27 1.14 -17.35
N THR A 190 17.56 -0.11 -17.02
CA THR A 190 17.72 -1.21 -17.96
C THR A 190 16.36 -1.72 -18.44
N GLY A 191 16.34 -2.39 -19.61
CA GLY A 191 15.13 -3.08 -20.08
C GLY A 191 14.63 -4.13 -19.08
N ARG A 192 15.53 -4.73 -18.29
CA ARG A 192 15.21 -5.72 -17.26
C ARG A 192 14.49 -5.09 -16.08
N GLU A 193 14.97 -3.97 -15.57
CA GLU A 193 14.28 -3.24 -14.48
C GLU A 193 12.89 -2.80 -14.90
N ARG A 194 12.73 -2.40 -16.18
CA ARG A 194 11.40 -2.13 -16.74
C ARG A 194 10.55 -3.40 -16.81
N ALA A 195 11.08 -4.52 -17.32
CA ALA A 195 10.34 -5.79 -17.34
C ALA A 195 9.94 -6.24 -15.93
N SER A 196 10.85 -6.09 -14.97
CA SER A 196 10.65 -6.38 -13.55
C SER A 196 9.52 -5.54 -12.96
N ARG A 197 9.45 -4.24 -13.27
CA ARG A 197 8.38 -3.36 -12.81
C ARG A 197 7.00 -3.76 -13.36
N LEU A 198 6.95 -4.34 -14.55
CA LEU A 198 5.70 -4.93 -15.06
C LEU A 198 5.31 -6.18 -14.27
N ILE A 199 6.30 -7.04 -13.96
CA ILE A 199 6.10 -8.26 -13.14
C ILE A 199 5.66 -7.90 -11.71
N LYS A 200 6.16 -6.80 -11.13
CA LYS A 200 5.74 -6.27 -9.83
C LYS A 200 4.21 -6.16 -9.71
N GLU A 201 3.55 -5.68 -10.76
CA GLU A 201 2.08 -5.55 -10.79
C GLU A 201 1.38 -6.90 -10.68
N ARG A 202 1.91 -7.93 -11.36
CA ARG A 202 1.37 -9.29 -11.31
C ARG A 202 1.66 -9.98 -9.97
N VAL A 203 2.84 -9.73 -9.38
CA VAL A 203 3.17 -10.18 -8.01
C VAL A 203 2.20 -9.57 -7.00
N ARG A 204 1.94 -8.26 -7.10
CA ARG A 204 1.00 -7.54 -6.23
C ARG A 204 -0.39 -8.17 -6.26
N GLU A 205 -0.88 -8.48 -7.45
CA GLU A 205 -2.19 -9.10 -7.66
C GLU A 205 -2.24 -10.55 -7.13
N SER A 206 -1.19 -11.34 -7.40
CA SER A 206 -1.06 -12.71 -6.89
C SER A 206 -1.07 -12.76 -5.36
N LEU A 207 -0.29 -11.87 -4.71
CA LEU A 207 -0.25 -11.77 -3.24
C LEU A 207 -1.61 -11.36 -2.67
N LYS A 208 -2.28 -10.39 -3.30
CA LYS A 208 -3.62 -9.96 -2.86
C LYS A 208 -4.61 -11.12 -2.88
N VAL A 209 -4.70 -11.84 -3.98
CA VAL A 209 -5.60 -13.01 -4.10
C VAL A 209 -5.24 -14.11 -3.11
N SER A 210 -3.95 -14.39 -2.92
CA SER A 210 -3.46 -15.37 -1.93
C SER A 210 -3.85 -14.99 -0.50
N CYS A 211 -3.71 -13.71 -0.13
CA CYS A 211 -4.12 -13.21 1.18
C CYS A 211 -5.63 -13.24 1.37
N GLU A 212 -6.41 -12.82 0.36
CA GLU A 212 -7.89 -12.87 0.42
C GLU A 212 -8.41 -14.31 0.60
N ASP A 213 -7.85 -15.29 -0.11
CA ASP A 213 -8.18 -16.71 0.07
C ASP A 213 -7.85 -17.19 1.50
N ARG A 214 -6.71 -16.79 2.06
CA ARG A 214 -6.32 -17.15 3.42
C ARG A 214 -7.20 -16.51 4.48
N ILE A 215 -7.47 -15.21 4.37
CA ILE A 215 -8.38 -14.48 5.25
C ILE A 215 -9.76 -15.15 5.25
N SER A 216 -10.27 -15.56 4.08
CA SER A 216 -11.59 -16.21 3.96
C SER A 216 -11.68 -17.59 4.64
N ARG A 217 -10.53 -18.26 4.83
CA ARG A 217 -10.44 -19.58 5.47
C ARG A 217 -10.00 -19.50 6.94
N MET A 218 -9.64 -18.32 7.40
CA MET A 218 -9.15 -18.08 8.75
C MET A 218 -10.34 -17.88 9.69
N ASP A 219 -10.36 -18.61 10.81
CA ASP A 219 -11.31 -18.37 11.88
C ASP A 219 -10.73 -17.41 12.95
N ASP A 220 -11.62 -16.86 13.77
CA ASP A 220 -11.24 -15.88 14.81
C ASP A 220 -10.32 -16.52 15.88
N GLU A 221 -10.49 -17.82 16.17
CA GLU A 221 -9.68 -18.56 17.15
C GLU A 221 -8.23 -18.70 16.67
N PHE A 222 -8.02 -19.03 15.40
CA PHE A 222 -6.71 -19.09 14.79
C PHE A 222 -6.08 -17.71 14.66
N ALA A 223 -6.86 -16.69 14.24
CA ALA A 223 -6.37 -15.32 14.17
C ALA A 223 -5.92 -14.78 15.54
N ALA A 224 -6.61 -15.15 16.62
CA ALA A 224 -6.25 -14.77 17.98
C ALA A 224 -4.86 -15.26 18.41
N LYS A 225 -4.35 -16.36 17.84
CA LYS A 225 -2.97 -16.83 18.09
C LYS A 225 -1.91 -15.83 17.62
N PHE A 226 -2.27 -14.91 16.71
CA PHE A 226 -1.39 -13.85 16.21
C PHE A 226 -1.63 -12.49 16.89
N ALA A 227 -2.40 -12.42 17.98
CA ALA A 227 -2.71 -11.15 18.65
C ALA A 227 -1.46 -10.33 19.00
N ASP A 228 -0.47 -10.93 19.67
CA ASP A 228 0.77 -10.26 20.07
C ASP A 228 1.61 -9.71 18.89
N PRO A 229 1.90 -10.48 17.81
CA PRO A 229 2.59 -9.92 16.65
C PRO A 229 1.75 -8.90 15.89
N VAL A 230 0.43 -9.08 15.80
CA VAL A 230 -0.48 -8.10 15.16
C VAL A 230 -0.44 -6.78 15.91
N GLU A 231 -0.67 -6.78 17.23
CA GLU A 231 -0.72 -5.58 18.07
C GLU A 231 0.55 -4.74 17.94
N ARG A 232 1.72 -5.39 17.98
CA ARG A 232 3.03 -4.73 17.81
C ARG A 232 3.14 -4.01 16.46
N ILE A 233 2.74 -4.66 15.37
CA ILE A 233 2.85 -4.09 14.02
C ILE A 233 1.80 -3.02 13.77
N THR A 234 0.57 -3.20 14.26
CA THR A 234 -0.48 -2.17 14.19
C THR A 234 -0.11 -0.95 15.03
N GLY A 235 0.55 -1.16 16.18
CA GLY A 235 1.11 -0.11 17.02
C GLY A 235 2.11 0.75 16.24
N LEU A 236 3.12 0.13 15.64
CA LEU A 236 4.11 0.80 14.78
C LEU A 236 3.47 1.51 13.58
N LEU A 237 2.47 0.88 12.95
CA LEU A 237 1.74 1.50 11.85
C LEU A 237 0.99 2.75 12.33
N SER A 238 0.39 2.70 13.52
CA SER A 238 -0.32 3.83 14.11
C SER A 238 0.62 4.97 14.52
N GLU A 239 1.79 4.64 15.09
CA GLU A 239 2.86 5.60 15.42
C GLU A 239 3.38 6.27 14.15
N ARG A 240 3.67 5.50 13.10
CA ARG A 240 4.06 6.08 11.81
C ARG A 240 2.96 6.95 11.20
N VAL A 241 1.69 6.54 11.28
CA VAL A 241 0.59 7.40 10.78
C VAL A 241 0.52 8.70 11.58
N LYS A 242 0.80 8.68 12.90
CA LYS A 242 0.89 9.85 13.77
C LYS A 242 2.15 10.70 13.54
N GLU A 243 3.28 10.09 13.18
CA GLU A 243 4.55 10.77 12.89
C GLU A 243 4.61 11.33 11.46
N GLU A 244 4.14 10.57 10.46
CA GLU A 244 3.97 11.05 9.08
C GLU A 244 2.91 12.13 9.01
N MET A 245 1.97 12.17 9.97
CA MET A 245 0.97 13.22 10.13
C MET A 245 0.45 13.29 11.58
N PRO A 246 0.89 14.23 12.41
CA PRO A 246 0.03 14.71 13.45
C PRO A 246 -1.12 15.41 12.72
N MET A 247 -2.28 14.75 12.62
CA MET A 247 -3.52 15.44 12.27
C MET A 247 -3.80 16.40 13.44
N THR A 248 -3.13 17.54 13.45
CA THR A 248 -3.59 18.70 14.19
C THR A 248 -4.98 19.02 13.65
N ALA A 249 -5.89 19.40 14.56
CA ALA A 249 -7.28 19.70 14.25
C ALA A 249 -7.36 20.48 12.92
N ALA A 250 -7.87 19.83 11.88
CA ALA A 250 -7.91 20.41 10.55
C ALA A 250 -8.63 21.76 10.63
N ILE A 251 -7.94 22.84 10.26
CA ILE A 251 -8.56 24.16 10.17
C ILE A 251 -9.66 24.07 9.11
N ARG A 252 -10.77 24.78 9.29
CA ARG A 252 -11.95 24.72 8.43
C ARG A 252 -11.63 24.81 6.93
N ASP A 253 -10.61 25.58 6.55
CA ASP A 253 -10.16 25.72 5.15
C ASP A 253 -9.70 24.41 4.49
N ASP A 254 -9.28 23.42 5.30
CA ASP A 254 -8.83 22.12 4.82
C ASP A 254 -9.99 21.16 4.53
N TRP A 255 -11.21 21.49 5.01
CA TRP A 255 -12.34 20.60 4.91
C TRP A 255 -12.72 20.31 3.44
N PRO A 256 -13.08 19.05 3.13
CA PRO A 256 -13.58 18.71 1.80
C PRO A 256 -14.99 19.29 1.62
N PRO A 257 -15.39 19.61 0.38
CA PRO A 257 -16.71 20.18 0.09
C PRO A 257 -17.88 19.35 0.64
N CYS A 258 -17.76 18.03 0.64
CA CYS A 258 -18.79 17.13 1.17
C CYS A 258 -18.98 17.24 2.69
N PHE A 259 -17.92 17.55 3.44
CA PHE A 259 -18.01 17.76 4.89
C PHE A 259 -18.52 19.17 5.20
N GLU A 260 -18.00 20.19 4.52
CA GLU A 260 -18.48 21.58 4.66
C GLU A 260 -19.98 21.71 4.33
N SER A 261 -20.43 21.04 3.27
CA SER A 261 -21.83 21.02 2.87
C SER A 261 -22.74 20.40 3.94
N ALA A 262 -22.34 19.28 4.55
CA ALA A 262 -23.12 18.63 5.61
C ALA A 262 -23.21 19.50 6.88
N VAL A 263 -22.11 20.17 7.26
CA VAL A 263 -22.10 21.12 8.38
C VAL A 263 -22.95 22.36 8.08
N SER A 264 -22.90 22.87 6.84
CA SER A 264 -23.68 24.02 6.41
C SER A 264 -25.19 23.74 6.42
N GLU A 265 -25.62 22.56 5.95
CA GLU A 265 -27.01 22.13 6.01
C GLU A 265 -27.54 22.09 7.44
N LEU A 266 -26.79 21.48 8.37
CA LEU A 266 -27.17 21.43 9.78
C LEU A 266 -27.26 22.83 10.40
N ASN A 267 -26.30 23.71 10.10
CA ASN A 267 -26.34 25.11 10.56
C ASN A 267 -27.53 25.91 10.03
N GLN A 268 -28.06 25.54 8.86
CA GLN A 268 -29.26 26.14 8.28
C GLN A 268 -30.56 25.51 8.79
N GLY A 269 -30.49 24.54 9.71
CA GLY A 269 -31.64 23.79 10.19
C GLY A 269 -32.18 22.78 9.18
N VAL A 270 -31.38 22.39 8.19
CA VAL A 270 -31.73 21.36 7.20
C VAL A 270 -31.26 20.01 7.72
N ASN A 271 -32.13 19.00 7.67
CA ASN A 271 -31.79 17.66 8.11
C ASN A 271 -30.87 16.96 7.09
N VAL A 272 -29.74 16.43 7.57
CA VAL A 272 -28.83 15.58 6.80
C VAL A 272 -29.33 14.14 6.84
N ASN A 273 -29.32 13.45 5.69
CA ASN A 273 -29.68 12.03 5.61
C ASN A 273 -28.82 11.12 6.51
N HIS A 274 -29.31 9.91 6.80
CA HIS A 274 -28.64 8.97 7.72
C HIS A 274 -27.17 8.71 7.35
N VAL A 275 -26.89 8.48 6.06
CA VAL A 275 -25.53 8.26 5.55
C VAL A 275 -24.64 9.48 5.79
N GLY A 276 -25.16 10.69 5.60
CA GLY A 276 -24.44 11.93 5.86
C GLY A 276 -24.16 12.15 7.35
N ARG A 277 -25.07 11.75 8.24
CA ARG A 277 -24.86 11.84 9.70
C ARG A 277 -23.76 10.89 10.16
N VAL A 278 -23.77 9.65 9.67
CA VAL A 278 -22.69 8.66 9.95
C VAL A 278 -21.37 9.15 9.38
N PHE A 279 -21.36 9.65 8.14
CA PHE A 279 -20.18 10.24 7.53
C PHE A 279 -19.61 11.40 8.36
N LEU A 280 -20.45 12.33 8.81
CA LEU A 280 -20.02 13.50 9.58
C LEU A 280 -19.38 13.09 10.91
N ALA A 281 -19.96 12.13 11.63
CA ALA A 281 -19.40 11.61 12.88
C ALA A 281 -18.08 10.84 12.65
N ALA A 282 -18.06 9.88 11.73
CA ALA A 282 -16.87 9.07 11.42
C ALA A 282 -15.72 9.93 10.88
N PHE A 283 -16.04 10.93 10.05
CA PHE A 283 -15.05 11.83 9.48
C PHE A 283 -14.47 12.77 10.53
N SER A 284 -15.30 13.34 11.42
CA SER A 284 -14.88 14.18 12.54
C SER A 284 -13.86 13.45 13.43
N ARG A 285 -14.13 12.18 13.76
CA ARG A 285 -13.17 11.32 14.47
C ARG A 285 -11.87 11.17 13.69
N SER A 286 -11.97 10.83 12.41
CA SER A 286 -10.81 10.56 11.55
C SER A 286 -9.89 11.78 11.34
N ILE A 287 -10.39 13.01 11.56
CA ILE A 287 -9.60 14.25 11.47
C ILE A 287 -9.18 14.79 12.85
N GLY A 288 -9.44 14.04 13.92
CA GLY A 288 -9.00 14.36 15.28
C GLY A 288 -9.90 15.31 16.08
N LEU A 289 -11.16 15.53 15.66
CA LEU A 289 -12.12 16.32 16.45
C LEU A 289 -12.63 15.50 17.64
N GLN A 290 -12.79 16.15 18.79
CA GLN A 290 -13.36 15.52 19.98
C GLN A 290 -14.85 15.20 19.79
N GLN A 291 -15.35 14.19 20.50
CA GLN A 291 -16.76 13.77 20.42
C GLN A 291 -17.71 14.93 20.69
N GLU A 292 -17.42 15.77 21.70
CA GLU A 292 -18.23 16.94 22.04
C GLU A 292 -18.35 17.92 20.86
N GLN A 293 -17.24 18.14 20.14
CA GLN A 293 -17.22 19.00 18.95
C GLN A 293 -18.03 18.39 17.81
N ALA A 294 -17.96 17.08 17.62
CA ALA A 294 -18.76 16.38 16.63
C ALA A 294 -20.26 16.42 16.95
N CYS A 295 -20.64 16.26 18.22
CA CYS A 295 -22.02 16.39 18.69
C CYS A 295 -22.59 17.79 18.43
N ASN A 296 -21.77 18.84 18.60
CA ASN A 296 -22.19 20.22 18.39
C ASN A 296 -22.63 20.51 16.95
N PHE A 297 -22.11 19.81 15.94
CA PHE A 297 -22.57 19.98 14.56
C PHE A 297 -24.06 19.65 14.37
N PHE A 298 -24.61 18.75 15.20
CA PHE A 298 -26.00 18.33 15.10
C PHE A 298 -26.97 19.19 15.91
N SER A 299 -26.48 20.13 16.72
CA SER A 299 -27.30 20.94 17.65
C SER A 299 -28.43 21.72 16.97
N ASN A 300 -28.24 22.10 15.71
CA ASN A 300 -29.21 22.84 14.91
C ASN A 300 -30.12 21.93 14.05
N ALA A 301 -30.01 20.60 14.16
CA ALA A 301 -30.85 19.68 13.40
C ALA A 301 -32.31 19.73 13.89
N PRO A 302 -33.32 19.61 13.00
CA PRO A 302 -34.74 19.66 13.38
C PRO A 302 -35.20 18.59 14.38
N ASP A 303 -34.49 17.46 14.42
CA ASP A 303 -34.76 16.27 15.22
C ASP A 303 -33.67 16.04 16.29
N TYR A 304 -32.93 17.10 16.66
CA TYR A 304 -31.83 16.99 17.60
C TYR A 304 -32.29 16.61 19.01
N ASP A 305 -31.75 15.51 19.51
CA ASP A 305 -31.80 15.09 20.91
C ASP A 305 -30.37 14.87 21.42
N ALA A 306 -29.98 15.57 22.48
CA ALA A 306 -28.59 15.62 22.95
C ALA A 306 -28.10 14.26 23.46
N ASP A 307 -28.93 13.55 24.22
CA ASP A 307 -28.57 12.25 24.80
C ASP A 307 -28.43 11.17 23.72
N THR A 308 -29.40 11.12 22.80
CA THR A 308 -29.39 10.18 21.67
C THR A 308 -28.22 10.45 20.72
N THR A 309 -27.96 11.72 20.39
CA THR A 309 -26.85 12.10 19.51
C THR A 309 -25.51 11.76 20.14
N SER A 310 -25.32 12.09 21.43
CA SER A 310 -24.09 11.77 22.16
C SER A 310 -23.82 10.26 22.18
N TYR A 311 -24.86 9.46 22.43
CA TYR A 311 -24.75 8.00 22.41
C TYR A 311 -24.39 7.46 21.01
N GLN A 312 -25.08 7.90 19.95
CA GLN A 312 -24.83 7.43 18.59
C GLN A 312 -23.47 7.84 18.07
N VAL A 313 -23.06 9.09 18.30
CA VAL A 313 -21.72 9.57 17.93
C VAL A 313 -20.65 8.85 18.76
N GLY A 314 -20.89 8.60 20.05
CA GLY A 314 -20.02 7.82 20.92
C GLY A 314 -19.75 6.41 20.38
N GLN A 315 -20.80 5.69 19.97
CA GLN A 315 -20.62 4.37 19.35
C GLN A 315 -19.77 4.41 18.08
N ILE A 316 -19.91 5.46 17.27
CA ILE A 316 -19.10 5.63 16.05
C ILE A 316 -17.64 5.93 16.41
N TYR A 317 -17.42 6.71 17.48
CA TYR A 317 -16.08 7.03 17.99
C TYR A 317 -15.37 5.79 18.56
N GLU A 318 -16.09 4.96 19.31
CA GLU A 318 -15.60 3.70 19.90
C GLU A 318 -15.32 2.61 18.86
N ARG A 319 -16.18 2.46 17.85
CA ARG A 319 -16.08 1.40 16.82
C ARG A 319 -15.11 1.70 15.69
N GLU A 320 -14.48 2.87 15.73
CA GLU A 320 -13.45 3.28 14.78
C GLU A 320 -13.85 3.24 13.30
N TYR A 321 -15.11 3.49 12.97
CA TYR A 321 -15.59 3.36 11.60
C TYR A 321 -14.83 4.26 10.61
N THR A 322 -14.43 3.66 9.49
CA THR A 322 -13.84 4.42 8.37
C THR A 322 -14.94 5.21 7.66
N PRO A 323 -14.76 6.53 7.42
CA PRO A 323 -15.75 7.34 6.71
C PRO A 323 -16.02 6.81 5.30
N HIS A 324 -17.17 7.15 4.74
CA HIS A 324 -17.50 6.79 3.36
C HIS A 324 -16.59 7.49 2.33
N GLY A 325 -16.16 6.72 1.33
CA GLY A 325 -15.40 7.23 0.17
C GLY A 325 -16.25 8.01 -0.83
N CYS A 326 -15.57 8.68 -1.78
CA CYS A 326 -16.22 9.59 -2.74
C CYS A 326 -17.30 8.90 -3.59
N SER A 327 -17.10 7.64 -3.99
CA SER A 327 -18.10 6.87 -4.75
C SER A 327 -19.38 6.65 -3.93
N SER A 328 -19.25 6.22 -2.68
CA SER A 328 -20.39 6.03 -1.77
C SER A 328 -21.11 7.35 -1.49
N LEU A 329 -20.37 8.45 -1.27
CA LEU A 329 -20.97 9.77 -1.07
C LEU A 329 -21.71 10.27 -2.32
N LYS A 330 -21.23 9.97 -3.52
CA LYS A 330 -21.94 10.28 -4.78
C LYS A 330 -23.24 9.48 -4.89
N THR A 331 -23.19 8.16 -4.66
CA THR A 331 -24.37 7.29 -4.73
C THR A 331 -25.45 7.65 -3.70
N ASN A 332 -25.03 8.11 -2.52
CA ASN A 332 -25.95 8.49 -1.43
C ASN A 332 -26.30 9.99 -1.41
N ALA A 333 -26.11 10.70 -2.53
CA ALA A 333 -26.44 12.12 -2.70
C ALA A 333 -25.82 13.04 -1.63
N ARG A 334 -24.60 12.73 -1.17
CA ARG A 334 -23.86 13.50 -0.15
C ARG A 334 -22.66 14.26 -0.71
N CYS A 335 -22.24 13.96 -1.95
CA CYS A 335 -21.22 14.73 -2.65
C CYS A 335 -21.85 15.96 -3.31
N PRO A 336 -21.52 17.20 -2.89
CA PRO A 336 -22.10 18.41 -3.46
C PRO A 336 -21.42 18.86 -4.76
N VAL A 337 -20.29 18.23 -5.12
CA VAL A 337 -19.41 18.67 -6.21
C VAL A 337 -19.82 18.03 -7.53
N GLN A 338 -20.12 18.87 -8.52
CA GLN A 338 -20.18 18.47 -9.92
C GLN A 338 -18.79 18.55 -10.57
N ILE A 339 -18.62 17.83 -11.69
CA ILE A 339 -17.36 17.83 -12.45
C ILE A 339 -17.01 19.26 -12.86
N GLY A 340 -15.82 19.73 -12.49
CA GLY A 340 -15.31 21.07 -12.80
C GLY A 340 -15.51 22.13 -11.70
N GLU A 341 -16.21 21.82 -10.60
CA GLU A 341 -16.44 22.78 -9.51
C GLU A 341 -15.31 22.83 -8.48
N ASP A 342 -14.63 21.71 -8.24
CA ASP A 342 -13.43 21.66 -7.40
C ASP A 342 -12.32 20.88 -8.11
N PRO A 343 -11.23 21.54 -8.53
CA PRO A 343 -10.18 20.92 -9.33
C PRO A 343 -9.38 19.85 -8.57
N LEU A 344 -9.44 19.83 -7.24
CA LEU A 344 -8.85 18.78 -6.41
C LEU A 344 -9.80 17.57 -6.34
N CYS A 345 -11.11 17.79 -6.25
CA CYS A 345 -12.14 16.75 -6.34
C CYS A 345 -12.18 16.05 -7.69
N ASP A 346 -11.81 16.74 -8.77
CA ASP A 346 -11.77 16.20 -10.12
C ASP A 346 -10.55 15.30 -10.40
N GLN A 347 -9.59 15.22 -9.47
CA GLN A 347 -8.39 14.40 -9.65
C GLN A 347 -8.72 12.90 -9.62
N GLU A 348 -8.20 12.15 -10.60
CA GLU A 348 -8.43 10.70 -10.73
C GLU A 348 -8.00 9.90 -9.48
N TRP A 349 -6.96 10.36 -8.77
CA TRP A 349 -6.44 9.71 -7.56
C TRP A 349 -7.25 10.04 -6.29
N LEU A 350 -8.14 11.03 -6.34
CA LEU A 350 -8.92 11.51 -5.20
C LEU A 350 -10.21 10.70 -4.97
N THR A 351 -10.04 9.49 -4.45
CA THR A 351 -11.16 8.55 -4.22
C THR A 351 -11.81 8.67 -2.84
N HIS A 352 -11.28 9.50 -1.92
CA HIS A 352 -11.74 9.57 -0.54
C HIS A 352 -11.58 10.98 0.07
N PRO A 353 -12.53 11.48 0.88
CA PRO A 353 -12.42 12.81 1.52
C PRO A 353 -11.19 12.99 2.41
N LEU A 354 -10.70 11.93 3.06
CA LEU A 354 -9.42 11.98 3.81
C LEU A 354 -8.21 12.26 2.90
N LYS A 355 -8.22 11.80 1.63
CA LYS A 355 -7.15 12.17 0.67
C LYS A 355 -7.18 13.66 0.36
N TYR A 356 -8.36 14.28 0.37
CA TYR A 356 -8.53 15.71 0.08
C TYR A 356 -7.88 16.57 1.15
N ILE A 357 -8.17 16.28 2.44
CA ILE A 357 -7.52 16.95 3.58
C ILE A 357 -6.01 16.80 3.49
N ARG A 358 -5.50 15.58 3.28
CA ARG A 358 -4.06 15.34 3.20
C ARG A 358 -3.40 16.15 2.08
N ALA A 359 -4.07 16.28 0.93
CA ALA A 359 -3.55 17.04 -0.20
C ALA A 359 -3.52 18.55 0.09
N LYS A 360 -4.56 19.11 0.72
CA LYS A 360 -4.57 20.52 1.16
C LYS A 360 -3.50 20.80 2.22
N GLN A 361 -3.39 19.94 3.23
CA GLN A 361 -2.40 20.08 4.30
C GLN A 361 -0.96 20.00 3.76
N ARG A 362 -0.66 19.08 2.83
CA ARG A 362 0.65 19.01 2.16
C ARG A 362 0.97 20.28 1.40
N ARG A 363 -0.01 20.84 0.68
CA ARG A 363 0.17 22.10 -0.06
C ARG A 363 0.48 23.26 0.90
N ARG A 364 -0.24 23.35 2.02
CA ARG A 364 -0.05 24.37 3.06
C ARG A 364 1.31 24.25 3.75
N TYR A 365 1.73 23.03 4.09
CA TYR A 365 3.04 22.78 4.70
C TYR A 365 4.21 23.06 3.73
N GLY A 366 4.04 22.71 2.46
CA GLY A 366 5.02 23.03 1.42
C GLY A 366 5.16 24.54 1.18
N SER A 367 4.06 25.31 1.24
CA SER A 367 4.12 26.78 1.15
C SER A 367 4.73 27.42 2.39
N SER A 368 4.46 26.92 3.61
CA SER A 368 5.03 27.48 4.83
C SER A 368 6.55 27.28 4.92
N ASN A 369 7.07 26.15 4.43
CA ASN A 369 8.53 25.92 4.37
C ASN A 369 9.21 26.77 3.29
N ALA A 370 8.52 27.05 2.18
CA ALA A 370 9.05 27.92 1.13
C ALA A 370 9.08 29.40 1.54
N GLU A 371 8.14 29.84 2.38
CA GLU A 371 8.14 31.20 2.96
C GLU A 371 9.21 31.35 4.05
N SER A 372 9.48 30.32 4.86
CA SER A 372 10.54 30.37 5.88
C SER A 372 11.97 30.36 5.31
N ASP A 373 12.18 29.73 4.15
CA ASP A 373 13.49 29.76 3.46
C ASP A 373 13.71 31.07 2.68
N GLY A 374 12.65 31.85 2.39
CA GLY A 374 12.74 33.13 1.70
C GLY A 374 13.13 34.32 2.59
N ASP A 375 12.78 34.27 3.88
CA ASP A 375 13.12 35.33 4.86
C ASP A 375 14.55 35.24 5.41
N ALA A 376 15.27 34.15 5.13
CA ALA A 376 16.67 33.96 5.57
C ALA A 376 17.71 34.59 4.62
N ASP A 377 17.32 34.95 3.39
CA ASP A 377 18.24 35.43 2.35
C ASP A 377 18.28 36.97 2.23
N ASP A 378 17.36 37.71 2.88
CA ASP A 378 17.30 39.18 2.80
C ASP A 378 17.98 39.91 3.98
N SER A 379 18.60 39.17 4.91
CA SER A 379 19.27 39.78 6.08
C SER A 379 20.80 39.89 5.98
N ASN A 380 21.40 39.67 4.80
CA ASN A 380 22.87 39.64 4.66
C ASN A 380 23.48 40.59 3.62
N SER A 381 22.74 41.57 3.08
CA SER A 381 23.31 42.48 2.06
C SER A 381 23.93 43.78 2.58
N ASP A 382 23.80 44.14 3.86
CA ASP A 382 24.27 45.44 4.35
C ASP A 382 25.32 45.30 5.47
N SER A 383 26.57 44.96 5.12
CA SER A 383 27.78 45.35 5.87
C SER A 383 29.08 44.92 5.16
N ALA A 384 29.40 45.53 4.03
CA ALA A 384 30.76 45.50 3.50
C ALA A 384 31.08 46.81 2.76
N ASN A 385 31.20 47.90 3.51
CA ASN A 385 32.01 49.04 3.08
C ASN A 385 32.39 49.91 4.28
N SER A 386 33.64 49.81 4.74
CA SER A 386 34.49 50.96 5.05
C SER A 386 35.89 50.47 5.43
N SER A 387 36.87 51.10 4.77
CA SER A 387 38.31 50.93 4.86
C SER A 387 38.91 51.37 6.19
#